data_AF-A0A937LE80-F1
#
_entry.id   AF-A0A937LE80-F1
#
_cell.length_a   1.000
_cell.length_b   1.000
_cell.length_c   1.000
_cell.angle_alpha   90.00
_cell.angle_beta   90.00
_cell.angle_gamma   90.00
#
_symmetry.space_group_name_H-M   'P 1'
#
loop_
_entity.id
_entity.type
_entity.pdbx_description
1 polymer ?
#
loop_
_entity_poly.entity_id
_entity_poly.type
_entity_poly.pdbx_seq_one_letter_code
_entity_poly.pdbx_strand_id
1 'polypeptide(L)'
;MSSPHHVVAVASGKGGVGKSTVTANLAAALRQQGLSVGLLDADIYGPSQQLMLGVSDNVTPDQQDGEFLLPVEAHGLKTMSMGYLSSAKTPMVWRGPMASSAMAQLLEKTLWGDLDVLLVDMPPGTGDIQLTLAQRATLAGAVIVTTPQDIALLDARK
;
A
#
# COMPACT_ATOMS: atom_id res chain seq x y z
N MET A 1 19.79 2.06 6.11
CA MET A 1 18.35 1.78 6.29
C MET A 1 18.17 0.29 6.10
N SER A 2 17.59 -0.40 7.07
CA SER A 2 17.19 -1.78 6.91
C SER A 2 16.04 -1.83 5.90
N SER A 3 16.20 -2.62 4.85
CA SER A 3 15.11 -2.96 3.94
C SER A 3 14.15 -3.91 4.66
N PRO A 4 12.82 -3.80 4.48
CA PRO A 4 11.89 -4.82 4.95
C PRO A 4 12.34 -6.20 4.46
N HIS A 5 12.33 -7.19 5.35
CA HIS A 5 12.82 -8.54 5.04
C HIS A 5 12.02 -9.18 3.89
N HIS A 6 10.71 -8.93 3.85
CA HIS A 6 9.82 -9.44 2.83
C HIS A 6 8.84 -8.38 2.33
N VAL A 7 8.86 -8.08 1.03
CA VAL A 7 7.84 -7.24 0.38
C VAL A 7 6.83 -8.15 -0.30
N VAL A 8 5.55 -8.05 0.08
CA VAL A 8 4.47 -8.86 -0.49
C VAL A 8 3.43 -7.95 -1.12
N ALA A 9 3.20 -8.12 -2.42
CA ALA A 9 2.17 -7.38 -3.14
C ALA A 9 0.80 -8.03 -2.95
N VAL A 10 -0.23 -7.24 -2.62
CA VAL A 10 -1.63 -7.69 -2.61
C VAL A 10 -2.33 -7.05 -3.80
N ALA A 11 -2.70 -7.85 -4.78
CA ALA A 11 -3.21 -7.39 -6.06
C ALA A 11 -4.58 -8.00 -6.40
N SER A 12 -5.26 -7.40 -7.37
CA SER A 12 -6.54 -7.88 -7.88
C SER A 12 -6.70 -7.50 -9.35
N GLY A 13 -7.29 -8.41 -10.12
CA GLY A 13 -7.59 -8.15 -11.53
C GLY A 13 -8.61 -7.03 -11.76
N LYS A 14 -9.54 -6.84 -10.81
CA LYS A 14 -10.61 -5.83 -10.89
C LYS A 14 -10.82 -5.10 -9.56
N GLY A 15 -11.29 -3.86 -9.61
CA GLY A 15 -11.74 -3.10 -8.44
C GLY A 15 -12.97 -3.71 -7.77
N GLY A 16 -13.09 -3.52 -6.45
CA GLY A 16 -14.26 -3.93 -5.67
C GLY A 16 -14.28 -5.39 -5.21
N VAL A 17 -13.18 -6.14 -5.37
CA VAL A 17 -13.08 -7.54 -4.90
C VAL A 17 -12.73 -7.68 -3.41
N GLY A 18 -12.59 -6.57 -2.68
CA GLY A 18 -12.22 -6.57 -1.26
C GLY A 18 -10.70 -6.65 -1.00
N LYS A 19 -9.87 -6.41 -2.00
CA LYS A 19 -8.39 -6.41 -1.91
C LYS A 19 -7.87 -5.64 -0.69
N SER A 20 -8.22 -4.37 -0.56
CA SER A 20 -7.75 -3.50 0.53
C SER A 20 -8.20 -4.00 1.92
N THR A 21 -9.41 -4.55 2.01
CA THR A 21 -9.91 -5.21 3.23
C THR A 21 -9.10 -6.45 3.58
N VAL A 22 -8.78 -7.29 2.58
CA VAL A 22 -7.90 -8.45 2.77
C VAL A 22 -6.50 -7.99 3.22
N THR A 23 -5.94 -6.95 2.61
CA THR A 23 -4.63 -6.40 2.98
C THR A 23 -4.60 -5.94 4.44
N ALA A 24 -5.59 -5.17 4.89
CA ALA A 24 -5.67 -4.68 6.27
C ALA A 24 -5.81 -5.83 7.29
N ASN A 25 -6.65 -6.82 7.00
CA ASN A 25 -6.86 -7.97 7.88
C ASN A 25 -5.63 -8.90 7.91
N LEU A 26 -4.95 -9.09 6.78
CA LEU A 26 -3.69 -9.83 6.72
C LEU A 26 -2.62 -9.14 7.57
N ALA A 27 -2.51 -7.81 7.47
CA ALA A 27 -1.58 -7.02 8.28
C ALA A 27 -1.86 -7.20 9.78
N ALA A 28 -3.13 -7.09 10.18
CA ALA A 28 -3.54 -7.29 11.56
C ALA A 28 -3.24 -8.72 12.06
N ALA A 29 -3.48 -9.75 11.23
CA ALA A 29 -3.20 -11.14 11.58
C ALA A 29 -1.70 -11.39 11.77
N LEU A 30 -0.85 -10.90 10.87
CA LEU A 30 0.61 -11.01 11.00
C LEU A 30 1.12 -10.26 12.23
N ARG A 31 0.55 -9.08 12.52
CA ARG A 31 0.89 -8.32 13.72
C ARG A 31 0.51 -9.05 15.01
N GLN A 32 -0.63 -9.74 15.02
CA GLN A 32 -1.07 -10.58 16.15
C GLN A 32 -0.16 -11.80 16.36
N GLN A 33 0.50 -12.29 15.30
CA GLN A 33 1.53 -13.33 15.40
C GLN A 33 2.89 -12.81 15.89
N GLY A 34 2.99 -11.51 16.22
CA GLY A 34 4.20 -10.90 16.77
C GLY A 34 5.17 -10.35 15.73
N LEU A 35 4.81 -10.36 14.44
CA LEU A 35 5.64 -9.78 13.39
C LEU A 35 5.59 -8.25 13.43
N SER A 36 6.70 -7.63 13.04
CA SER A 36 6.80 -6.22 12.69
C SER A 36 6.28 -6.01 11.27
N VAL A 37 5.16 -5.28 11.13
CA VAL A 37 4.39 -5.20 9.88
C VAL A 37 4.30 -3.76 9.40
N GLY A 38 4.68 -3.57 8.13
CA GLY A 38 4.39 -2.38 7.35
C GLY A 38 3.19 -2.58 6.43
N LEU A 39 2.41 -1.53 6.21
CA LEU A 39 1.33 -1.50 5.22
C LEU A 39 1.47 -0.24 4.36
N LEU A 40 1.75 -0.44 3.07
CA LEU A 40 1.81 0.61 2.06
C LEU A 40 0.56 0.55 1.17
N ASP A 41 -0.23 1.62 1.17
CA ASP A 41 -1.33 1.82 0.23
C ASP A 41 -0.79 2.40 -1.08
N ALA A 42 -0.67 1.55 -2.11
CA ALA A 42 -0.23 1.96 -3.43
C ALA A 42 -1.39 2.34 -4.36
N ASP A 43 -2.64 2.30 -3.90
CA ASP A 43 -3.79 2.78 -4.65
C ASP A 43 -3.90 4.32 -4.56
N ILE A 44 -3.07 4.99 -5.36
CA ILE A 44 -2.97 6.46 -5.39
C ILE A 44 -4.28 7.13 -5.86
N TYR A 45 -5.09 6.41 -6.65
CA TYR A 45 -6.31 6.95 -7.24
C TYR A 45 -7.51 6.87 -6.30
N GLY A 46 -7.54 5.85 -5.44
CA GLY A 46 -8.59 5.63 -4.47
C GLY A 46 -8.03 5.06 -3.17
N PRO A 47 -7.17 5.81 -2.46
CA PRO A 47 -6.56 5.32 -1.23
C PRO A 47 -7.66 5.04 -0.22
N SER A 48 -7.56 3.90 0.45
CA SER A 48 -8.63 3.41 1.32
C SER A 48 -8.11 2.92 2.67
N GLN A 49 -6.80 2.72 2.80
CA GLN A 49 -6.20 2.16 4.01
C GLN A 49 -6.31 3.10 5.21
N GLN A 50 -6.14 4.42 5.02
CA GLN A 50 -6.37 5.40 6.10
C GLN A 50 -7.75 5.24 6.72
N LEU A 51 -8.79 5.21 5.88
CA LEU A 51 -10.17 5.06 6.32
C LEU A 51 -10.41 3.69 6.97
N MET A 52 -9.92 2.60 6.36
CA MET A 52 -10.08 1.25 6.91
C MET A 52 -9.41 1.06 8.28
N LEU A 53 -8.28 1.74 8.50
CA LEU A 53 -7.57 1.72 9.78
C LEU A 53 -8.20 2.68 10.81
N GLY A 54 -9.20 3.47 10.43
CA GLY A 54 -9.85 4.44 11.32
C GLY A 54 -8.94 5.61 11.70
N VAL A 55 -7.96 5.93 10.85
CA VAL A 55 -7.05 7.07 11.06
C VAL A 55 -7.73 8.35 10.56
N SER A 56 -7.81 9.36 11.42
CA SER A 56 -8.47 10.63 11.12
C SER A 56 -7.82 11.39 9.95
N ASP A 57 -8.62 12.16 9.20
CA ASP A 57 -8.20 12.92 8.01
C ASP A 57 -7.17 14.03 8.30
N ASN A 58 -7.04 14.44 9.57
CA ASN A 58 -6.06 15.45 10.00
C ASN A 58 -4.69 14.86 10.35
N VAL A 59 -4.53 13.53 10.31
CA VAL A 59 -3.25 12.87 10.54
C VAL A 59 -2.45 12.89 9.25
N THR A 60 -1.28 13.51 9.33
CA THR A 60 -0.29 13.56 8.24
C THR A 60 1.01 12.94 8.74
N PRO A 61 1.80 12.26 7.89
CA PRO A 61 3.10 11.73 8.30
C PRO A 61 4.05 12.89 8.63
N ASP A 62 4.75 12.76 9.75
CA ASP A 62 5.84 13.67 10.08
C ASP A 62 7.00 13.50 9.08
N GLN A 63 7.76 14.57 8.89
CA GLN A 63 8.95 14.55 8.06
C GLN A 63 10.21 14.53 8.91
N GLN A 64 11.17 13.70 8.52
CA GLN A 64 12.51 13.69 9.09
C GLN A 64 13.51 14.25 8.07
N ASP A 65 14.31 15.22 8.52
CA ASP A 65 15.35 15.90 7.74
C ASP A 65 14.86 16.56 6.43
N GLY A 66 13.55 16.80 6.32
CA GLY A 66 12.90 17.40 5.14
C GLY A 66 12.88 16.48 3.90
N GLU A 67 13.38 15.26 4.00
CA GLU A 67 13.50 14.30 2.89
C GLU A 67 12.66 13.05 3.12
N PHE A 68 12.61 12.57 4.36
CA PHE A 68 12.01 11.28 4.68
C PHE A 68 10.66 11.43 5.37
N LEU A 69 9.77 10.48 5.12
CA LEU A 69 8.46 10.38 5.75
C LEU A 69 8.53 9.37 6.90
N LEU A 70 8.00 9.74 8.07
CA LEU A 70 7.75 8.79 9.15
C LEU A 70 6.41 8.08 8.91
N PRO A 71 6.36 6.73 9.00
CA PRO A 71 5.11 6.01 8.85
C PRO A 71 4.14 6.37 9.97
N VAL A 72 2.86 6.46 9.62
CA VAL A 72 1.78 6.65 10.59
C VAL A 72 1.56 5.32 11.31
N GLU A 73 1.57 5.33 12.64
CA GLU A 73 1.29 4.13 13.43
C GLU A 73 -0.22 3.96 13.64
N ALA A 74 -0.74 2.78 13.31
CA ALA A 74 -2.14 2.41 13.53
C ALA A 74 -2.25 0.92 13.86
N HIS A 75 -2.94 0.58 14.96
CA HIS A 75 -3.13 -0.82 15.39
C HIS A 75 -1.82 -1.62 15.54
N GLY A 76 -0.73 -0.93 15.91
CA GLY A 76 0.61 -1.53 16.01
C GLY A 76 1.28 -1.85 14.66
N LEU A 77 0.71 -1.36 13.55
CA LEU A 77 1.28 -1.39 12.20
C LEU A 77 1.97 -0.07 11.89
N LYS A 78 3.03 -0.10 11.09
CA LYS A 78 3.59 1.08 10.43
C LYS A 78 2.91 1.25 9.08
N THR A 79 2.30 2.40 8.82
CA THR A 79 1.43 2.56 7.65
C THR A 79 1.77 3.80 6.84
N MET A 80 1.61 3.70 5.52
CA MET A 80 1.78 4.83 4.61
C MET A 80 0.72 4.77 3.51
N SER A 81 0.07 5.89 3.24
CA SER A 81 -0.96 6.01 2.22
C SER A 81 -0.98 7.42 1.64
N MET A 82 -1.34 7.53 0.36
CA MET A 82 -1.66 8.83 -0.23
C MET A 82 -2.82 9.53 0.49
N GLY A 83 -3.70 8.78 1.18
CA GLY A 83 -4.75 9.38 2.02
C GLY A 83 -4.19 10.35 3.05
N TYR A 84 -3.05 10.03 3.69
CA TYR A 84 -2.43 10.91 4.68
C TYR A 84 -1.83 12.20 4.08
N LEU A 85 -1.53 12.19 2.78
CA LEU A 85 -0.89 13.30 2.08
C LEU A 85 -1.91 14.13 1.27
N SER A 86 -3.04 13.54 0.90
CA SER A 86 -4.10 14.22 0.18
C SER A 86 -5.00 14.97 1.15
N SER A 87 -4.91 16.30 1.18
CA SER A 87 -5.99 17.08 1.80
C SER A 87 -7.28 16.84 1.00
N ALA A 88 -8.38 16.45 1.65
CA ALA A 88 -9.68 16.18 1.04
C ALA A 88 -10.30 17.37 0.25
N LYS A 89 -9.56 18.47 0.06
CA LYS A 89 -10.04 19.75 -0.47
C LYS A 89 -9.73 19.99 -1.94
N THR A 90 -8.84 19.21 -2.57
CA THR A 90 -8.51 19.41 -3.99
C THR A 90 -8.38 18.08 -4.73
N PRO A 91 -9.33 17.71 -5.60
CA PRO A 91 -9.18 16.57 -6.49
C PRO A 91 -7.94 16.78 -7.37
N MET A 92 -6.90 15.97 -7.18
CA MET A 92 -5.73 15.97 -8.04
C MET A 92 -5.90 14.93 -9.14
N VAL A 93 -5.68 15.32 -10.39
CA VAL A 93 -5.65 14.39 -11.52
C VAL A 93 -4.27 13.74 -11.57
N TRP A 94 -4.18 12.50 -11.12
CA TRP A 94 -2.96 11.71 -11.17
C TRP A 94 -2.72 11.17 -12.58
N ARG A 95 -1.67 11.65 -13.24
CA ARG A 95 -1.17 11.03 -14.48
C ARG A 95 -0.27 9.83 -14.16
N GLY A 96 -0.19 8.83 -15.04
CA GLY A 96 0.61 7.61 -14.84
C GLY A 96 2.03 7.86 -14.28
N PRO A 97 2.86 8.72 -14.90
CA PRO A 97 4.19 9.03 -14.38
C PRO A 97 4.20 9.66 -12.98
N MET A 98 3.21 10.49 -12.65
CA MET A 98 3.09 11.08 -11.31
C MET A 98 2.73 10.03 -10.27
N ALA A 99 1.83 9.10 -10.61
CA ALA A 99 1.45 8.01 -9.73
C ALA A 99 2.63 7.06 -9.50
N SER A 100 3.35 6.67 -10.54
CA SER A 100 4.59 5.88 -10.39
C SER A 100 5.65 6.58 -9.54
N SER A 101 5.85 7.89 -9.74
CA SER A 101 6.79 8.68 -8.94
C SER A 101 6.37 8.76 -7.47
N ALA A 102 5.09 9.00 -7.20
CA ALA A 102 4.56 9.03 -5.84
C ALA A 102 4.68 7.65 -5.17
N MET A 103 4.35 6.56 -5.87
CA MET A 103 4.52 5.20 -5.35
C MET A 103 5.98 4.90 -5.00
N ALA A 104 6.91 5.24 -5.89
CA ALA A 104 8.34 5.08 -5.62
C ALA A 104 8.78 5.92 -4.41
N GLN A 105 8.29 7.15 -4.30
CA GLN A 105 8.57 8.00 -3.14
C GLN A 105 8.04 7.40 -1.83
N LEU A 106 6.79 6.93 -1.78
CA LEU A 106 6.24 6.31 -0.58
C LEU A 106 7.01 5.04 -0.19
N LEU A 107 7.47 4.26 -1.17
CA LEU A 107 8.25 3.06 -0.93
C LEU A 107 9.66 3.37 -0.42
N GLU A 108 10.38 4.29 -1.07
CA GLU A 108 11.82 4.55 -0.85
C GLU A 108 12.09 5.62 0.21
N LYS A 109 11.19 6.59 0.38
CA LYS A 109 11.36 7.73 1.30
C LYS A 109 10.64 7.56 2.63
N THR A 110 9.89 6.48 2.83
CA THR A 110 9.31 6.16 4.14
C THR A 110 10.32 5.42 5.01
N LEU A 111 10.53 5.90 6.24
CA LEU A 111 11.38 5.27 7.24
C LEU A 111 10.65 4.11 7.92
N TRP A 112 10.51 3.01 7.19
CA TRP A 112 9.88 1.79 7.69
C TRP A 112 10.59 1.20 8.93
N GLY A 113 11.91 1.41 9.05
CA GLY A 113 12.74 0.75 10.06
C GLY A 113 12.78 -0.76 9.84
N ASP A 114 13.07 -1.51 10.90
CA ASP A 114 13.07 -2.98 10.84
C ASP A 114 11.62 -3.50 10.72
N LEU A 115 11.36 -4.22 9.63
CA LEU A 115 10.09 -4.87 9.33
C LEU A 115 10.35 -6.31 8.87
N ASP A 116 9.64 -7.26 9.45
CA ASP A 116 9.58 -8.64 8.96
C ASP A 116 8.85 -8.69 7.61
N VAL A 117 7.79 -7.89 7.46
CA VAL A 117 6.96 -7.87 6.26
C VAL A 117 6.44 -6.46 5.95
N LEU A 118 6.52 -6.08 4.68
CA LEU A 118 5.83 -4.92 4.11
C LEU A 118 4.76 -5.43 3.13
N LEU A 119 3.50 -5.24 3.49
CA LEU A 119 2.36 -5.50 2.61
C LEU A 119 2.11 -4.27 1.73
N VAL A 120 2.01 -4.47 0.42
CA VAL A 120 1.72 -3.41 -0.55
C VAL A 120 0.34 -3.61 -1.15
N ASP A 121 -0.61 -2.76 -0.80
CA ASP A 121 -1.97 -2.77 -1.33
C ASP A 121 -1.98 -2.14 -2.73
N MET A 122 -2.01 -2.95 -3.78
CA MET A 122 -1.86 -2.49 -5.16
C MET A 122 -3.14 -1.82 -5.67
N PRO A 123 -3.09 -0.89 -6.63
CA PRO A 123 -4.29 -0.48 -7.36
C PRO A 123 -4.89 -1.67 -8.15
N PRO A 124 -6.18 -1.62 -8.51
CA PRO A 124 -6.80 -2.66 -9.34
C PRO A 124 -6.25 -2.67 -10.78
N GLY A 125 -6.29 -3.85 -11.43
CA GLY A 125 -5.86 -4.04 -12.82
C GLY A 125 -4.34 -4.12 -12.98
N THR A 126 -3.83 -4.03 -14.20
CA THR A 126 -2.38 -4.14 -14.52
C THR A 126 -1.86 -2.81 -15.08
N GLY A 127 -1.43 -1.90 -14.20
CA GLY A 127 -0.98 -0.56 -14.56
C GLY A 127 0.47 -0.25 -14.18
N ASP A 128 0.93 0.98 -14.49
CA ASP A 128 2.31 1.44 -14.31
C ASP A 128 2.85 1.27 -12.87
N ILE A 129 1.97 1.32 -11.86
CA ILE A 129 2.32 1.13 -10.44
C ILE A 129 2.83 -0.29 -10.18
N GLN A 130 2.27 -1.32 -10.83
CA GLN A 130 2.76 -2.69 -10.67
C GLN A 130 4.15 -2.88 -11.26
N LEU A 131 4.40 -2.31 -12.45
CA LEU A 131 5.71 -2.31 -13.07
C LEU A 131 6.72 -1.55 -12.22
N THR A 132 6.32 -0.41 -11.66
CA THR A 132 7.16 0.38 -10.76
C THR A 132 7.55 -0.43 -9.53
N LEU A 133 6.61 -1.12 -8.87
CA LEU A 133 6.92 -1.99 -7.74
C LEU A 133 7.91 -3.09 -8.11
N ALA A 134 7.69 -3.78 -9.23
CA ALA A 134 8.58 -4.84 -9.70
C ALA A 134 9.99 -4.34 -10.06
N GLN A 135 10.13 -3.06 -10.45
CA GLN A 135 11.41 -2.43 -10.75
C GLN A 135 12.13 -1.89 -9.50
N ARG A 136 11.39 -1.49 -8.46
CA ARG A 136 11.94 -0.82 -7.27
C ARG A 136 12.14 -1.75 -6.07
N ALA A 137 11.38 -2.84 -5.97
CA ALA A 137 11.48 -3.79 -4.88
C ALA A 137 11.65 -5.23 -5.37
N THR A 138 12.46 -6.01 -4.65
CA THR A 138 12.47 -7.46 -4.81
C THR A 138 11.30 -8.05 -4.03
N LEU A 139 10.30 -8.56 -4.75
CA LEU A 139 9.11 -9.15 -4.13
C LEU A 139 9.43 -10.55 -3.58
N ALA A 140 9.02 -10.80 -2.34
CA ALA A 140 9.02 -12.12 -1.74
C ALA A 140 7.86 -12.98 -2.28
N GLY A 141 6.78 -12.34 -2.72
CA GLY A 141 5.62 -13.01 -3.32
C GLY A 141 4.47 -12.04 -3.59
N ALA A 142 3.35 -12.60 -4.05
CA ALA A 142 2.12 -11.86 -4.28
C ALA A 142 0.90 -12.65 -3.80
N VAL A 143 -0.12 -11.94 -3.31
CA VAL A 143 -1.45 -12.44 -2.96
C VAL A 143 -2.44 -11.86 -3.98
N ILE A 144 -3.15 -12.73 -4.69
CA ILE A 144 -4.18 -12.32 -5.66
C ILE A 144 -5.56 -12.46 -5.01
N VAL A 145 -6.26 -11.34 -4.87
CA VAL A 145 -7.62 -11.30 -4.33
C VAL A 145 -8.62 -11.29 -5.49
N THR A 146 -9.62 -12.15 -5.42
CA THR A 146 -10.69 -12.27 -6.41
C THR A 146 -12.01 -12.64 -5.75
N THR A 147 -13.09 -12.59 -6.51
CA THR A 147 -14.42 -13.06 -6.12
C THR A 147 -14.89 -14.14 -7.10
N PRO A 148 -15.85 -15.01 -6.74
CA PRO A 148 -16.31 -16.08 -7.62
C PRO A 148 -17.09 -15.57 -8.86
N GLN A 149 -17.26 -14.27 -9.02
CA GLN A 149 -17.86 -13.69 -10.22
C GLN A 149 -16.95 -13.94 -11.43
N ASP A 150 -17.49 -14.49 -12.51
CA ASP A 150 -16.72 -14.92 -13.69
C ASP A 150 -15.74 -13.86 -14.22
N ILE A 151 -16.13 -12.58 -14.15
CA ILE A 151 -15.30 -11.45 -14.60
C ILE A 151 -14.03 -11.32 -13.73
N ALA A 152 -14.12 -11.51 -12.42
CA ALA A 152 -12.97 -11.40 -11.52
C ALA A 152 -12.02 -12.60 -11.65
N LEU A 153 -12.53 -13.78 -12.01
CA LEU A 153 -11.72 -14.98 -12.26
C LEU A 153 -10.88 -14.88 -13.54
N LEU A 154 -11.42 -14.24 -14.59
CA LEU A 154 -10.71 -14.04 -15.85
C LEU A 154 -9.51 -13.11 -15.69
N ASP A 155 -9.63 -12.06 -14.88
CA ASP A 155 -8.54 -11.11 -14.64
C ASP A 155 -7.51 -11.63 -13.62
N ALA A 156 -7.88 -12.55 -12.73
CA ALA A 156 -6.97 -13.14 -11.74
C ALA A 156 -6.08 -14.27 -12.27
N ARG A 157 -6.41 -14.86 -13.44
CA ARG A 157 -5.65 -15.96 -14.07
C ARG A 157 -4.52 -15.49 -15.00
N LYS A 158 -4.47 -14.20 -15.33
CA LYS A 158 -3.44 -13.60 -16.19
C LYS A 158 -2.31 -13.03 -15.36
#